data_AF-K2RSU1-F1
#
_entry.id   AF-K2RSU1-F1
#
_cell.length_a   1.000
_cell.length_b   1.000
_cell.length_c   1.000
_cell.angle_alpha   90.00
_cell.angle_beta   90.00
_cell.angle_gamma   90.00
#
_symmetry.space_group_name_H-M   'P 1'
#
loop_
_entity.id
_entity.type
_entity.pdbx_description
1 polymer ?
#
loop_
_entity_poly.entity_id
_entity_poly.type
_entity_poly.pdbx_seq_one_letter_code
_entity_poly.pdbx_strand_id
1 'polypeptide(L)'
;MRNLQHYVFTQHELGVGETIHGLGERFGAWNKVGQTVELWNEDGGTSSDQAYKNISFYLSSKGYGVFIDTPDRVSLEIGSERCCRLQASVEGQRLKWYIIYGQSGPKEVLSKYSMLTGRPGKLPAWSFGLWLSTSFTTDYDERTVTHFLEEMRARSVPVETFHFDCFWLRAFHWCDFVFSSEHFPDAAGQIRRMKEGGLANKVCVWINPYLGQASPVFRYAAERGYLLKRKNGDVWQWDLWQTGMGIVDITNPAARDWYVGCLKQLFDLGVDTLKTDFGERIPVTDVQWHDRDVDPARMHNYYAFWYNKLVYEALEHRYGSGEAVLFARAATAGTQRFPLVSWPFS
;
A
#
# COMPACT_ATOMS: atom_id res chain seq x y z
N MET A 1 -23.02 -23.13 18.83
CA MET A 1 -23.80 -21.88 18.71
C MET A 1 -23.89 -21.55 17.23
N ARG A 2 -25.06 -21.13 16.70
CA ARG A 2 -25.13 -20.65 15.32
C ARG A 2 -24.32 -19.36 15.24
N ASN A 3 -23.35 -19.28 14.31
CA ASN A 3 -22.69 -18.02 13.98
C ASN A 3 -23.73 -17.14 13.28
N LEU A 4 -24.47 -16.36 14.06
CA LEU A 4 -25.37 -15.33 13.54
C LEU A 4 -24.52 -14.12 13.17
N GLN A 5 -24.50 -13.78 11.88
CA GLN A 5 -23.92 -12.55 11.38
C GLN A 5 -24.98 -11.45 11.39
N HIS A 6 -24.59 -10.27 11.85
CA HIS A 6 -25.47 -9.12 11.93
C HIS A 6 -24.95 -8.03 11.02
N TYR A 7 -25.86 -7.38 10.28
CA TYR A 7 -25.52 -6.33 9.35
C TYR A 7 -26.30 -5.06 9.69
N VAL A 8 -25.62 -3.92 9.60
CA VAL A 8 -26.29 -2.62 9.49
C VAL A 8 -26.35 -2.29 8.01
N PHE A 9 -27.55 -2.04 7.49
CA PHE A 9 -27.75 -1.58 6.13
C PHE A 9 -28.42 -0.21 6.13
N THR A 10 -28.16 0.56 5.09
CA THR A 10 -28.69 1.91 4.90
C THR A 10 -28.90 2.16 3.42
N GLN A 11 -29.93 2.93 3.08
CA GLN A 11 -30.24 3.30 1.69
C GLN A 11 -30.62 4.79 1.62
N HIS A 12 -30.17 5.48 0.57
CA HIS A 12 -30.65 6.82 0.21
C HIS A 12 -31.00 6.89 -1.28
N GLU A 13 -31.78 7.91 -1.65
CA GLU A 13 -32.22 8.12 -3.04
C GLU A 13 -31.08 8.64 -3.90
N LEU A 14 -30.96 8.08 -5.10
CA LEU A 14 -30.20 8.67 -6.20
C LEU A 14 -31.14 9.58 -6.99
N GLY A 15 -30.80 10.86 -7.06
CA GLY A 15 -31.54 11.84 -7.84
C GLY A 15 -31.45 11.60 -9.34
N VAL A 16 -32.37 12.19 -10.11
CA VAL A 16 -32.34 12.11 -11.58
C VAL A 16 -31.03 12.69 -12.11
N GLY A 17 -30.33 11.90 -12.92
CA GLY A 17 -29.03 12.23 -13.52
C GLY A 17 -27.87 12.33 -12.51
N GLU A 18 -28.06 11.88 -11.26
CA GLU A 18 -26.97 11.80 -10.29
C GLU A 18 -25.96 10.72 -10.68
N THR A 19 -24.68 11.05 -10.54
CA THR A 19 -23.57 10.12 -10.79
C THR A 19 -22.69 10.04 -9.56
N ILE A 20 -22.12 8.86 -9.34
CA ILE A 20 -21.34 8.52 -8.14
C ILE A 20 -19.93 8.13 -8.56
N HIS A 21 -18.92 8.69 -7.89
CA HIS A 21 -17.51 8.53 -8.21
C HIS A 21 -16.69 8.22 -6.95
N GLY A 22 -15.46 7.75 -7.11
CA GLY A 22 -14.56 7.43 -5.98
C GLY A 22 -14.58 5.95 -5.63
N LEU A 23 -14.70 5.63 -4.33
CA LEU A 23 -14.60 4.28 -3.75
C LEU A 23 -13.21 3.65 -3.89
N GLY A 24 -12.19 4.49 -4.00
CA GLY A 24 -10.80 4.10 -4.17
C GLY A 24 -10.30 4.11 -5.60
N GLU A 25 -9.19 3.43 -5.84
CA GLU A 25 -8.64 3.20 -7.18
C GLU A 25 -9.41 2.05 -7.84
N ARG A 26 -10.11 2.33 -8.93
CA ARG A 26 -10.98 1.36 -9.62
C ARG A 26 -10.71 1.39 -11.12
N PHE A 27 -10.85 0.23 -11.75
CA PHE A 27 -10.45 0.04 -13.16
C PHE A 27 -11.62 -0.09 -14.14
N GLY A 28 -12.85 -0.25 -13.62
CA GLY A 28 -14.08 -0.21 -14.42
C GLY A 28 -14.56 1.22 -14.75
N ALA A 29 -15.80 1.33 -15.20
CA ALA A 29 -16.40 2.62 -15.57
C ALA A 29 -16.31 3.65 -14.44
N TRP A 30 -15.98 4.89 -14.81
CA TRP A 30 -15.75 5.99 -13.86
C TRP A 30 -16.97 6.27 -12.98
N ASN A 31 -18.15 6.40 -13.60
CA ASN A 31 -19.43 6.47 -12.89
C ASN A 31 -19.81 5.10 -12.33
N LYS A 32 -20.06 5.05 -11.02
CA LYS A 32 -20.35 3.82 -10.27
C LYS A 32 -21.84 3.45 -10.22
N VAL A 33 -22.72 4.27 -10.77
CA VAL A 33 -24.14 3.91 -10.90
C VAL A 33 -24.28 2.67 -11.80
N GLY A 34 -25.03 1.69 -11.31
CA GLY A 34 -25.20 0.35 -11.87
C GLY A 34 -24.23 -0.70 -11.32
N GLN A 35 -23.30 -0.34 -10.43
CA GLN A 35 -22.25 -1.26 -9.94
C GLN A 35 -22.50 -1.68 -8.49
N THR A 36 -22.22 -2.96 -8.22
CA THR A 36 -21.93 -3.47 -6.88
C THR A 36 -20.44 -3.26 -6.60
N VAL A 37 -20.08 -2.68 -5.45
CA VAL A 37 -18.70 -2.40 -5.09
C VAL A 37 -18.40 -2.92 -3.69
N GLU A 38 -17.44 -3.84 -3.61
CA GLU A 38 -16.89 -4.33 -2.36
C GLU A 38 -15.64 -3.55 -1.99
N LEU A 39 -15.61 -3.03 -0.76
CA LEU A 39 -14.45 -2.33 -0.20
C LEU A 39 -13.57 -3.30 0.57
N TRP A 40 -12.73 -4.02 -0.16
CA TRP A 40 -11.83 -5.04 0.36
C TRP A 40 -10.54 -5.08 -0.47
N ASN A 41 -9.39 -4.88 0.16
CA ASN A 41 -8.12 -4.82 -0.54
C ASN A 41 -7.77 -6.19 -1.10
N GLU A 42 -7.63 -6.25 -2.43
CA GLU A 42 -7.33 -7.48 -3.14
C GLU A 42 -6.25 -7.24 -4.18
N ASP A 43 -5.41 -8.25 -4.37
CA ASP A 43 -4.40 -8.28 -5.42
C ASP A 43 -5.01 -9.01 -6.64
N GLY A 44 -5.64 -8.22 -7.51
CA GLY A 44 -6.50 -8.67 -8.62
C GLY A 44 -6.13 -8.10 -9.99
N GLY A 45 -4.96 -7.48 -10.14
CA GLY A 45 -4.61 -6.77 -11.36
C GLY A 45 -5.37 -5.45 -11.52
N THR A 46 -5.23 -4.83 -12.69
CA THR A 46 -5.93 -3.59 -13.07
C THR A 46 -6.98 -3.82 -14.15
N SER A 47 -7.41 -5.07 -14.33
CA SER A 47 -8.38 -5.51 -15.33
C SER A 47 -9.54 -6.29 -14.72
N SER A 48 -9.81 -6.08 -13.42
CA SER A 48 -10.92 -6.69 -12.69
C SER A 48 -11.64 -5.64 -11.83
N ASP A 49 -12.74 -6.05 -11.19
CA ASP A 49 -13.49 -5.20 -10.25
C ASP A 49 -12.82 -5.09 -8.87
N GLN A 50 -11.80 -5.92 -8.62
CA GLN A 50 -10.96 -5.86 -7.43
C GLN A 50 -10.09 -4.60 -7.41
N ALA A 51 -9.63 -4.23 -6.23
CA ALA A 51 -8.79 -3.04 -6.06
C ALA A 51 -7.76 -3.23 -4.96
N TYR A 52 -6.56 -2.68 -5.20
CA TYR A 52 -5.51 -2.59 -4.18
C TYR A 52 -5.79 -1.50 -3.14
N LYS A 53 -6.57 -0.48 -3.53
CA LYS A 53 -6.75 0.77 -2.78
C LYS A 53 -8.23 1.04 -2.58
N ASN A 54 -8.86 0.36 -1.62
CA ASN A 54 -10.28 0.54 -1.30
C ASN A 54 -10.45 1.68 -0.29
N ILE A 55 -11.24 2.69 -0.66
CA ILE A 55 -11.52 3.84 0.19
C ILE A 55 -13.03 3.92 0.41
N SER A 56 -13.48 3.95 1.66
CA SER A 56 -14.88 4.08 2.06
C SER A 56 -15.46 5.47 1.88
N PHE A 57 -15.12 6.11 0.77
CA PHE A 57 -15.57 7.45 0.40
C PHE A 57 -16.04 7.47 -1.06
N TYR A 58 -17.23 8.03 -1.29
CA TYR A 58 -17.71 8.35 -2.63
C TYR A 58 -18.12 9.82 -2.74
N LEU A 59 -18.14 10.30 -3.97
CA LEU A 59 -18.46 11.67 -4.35
C LEU A 59 -19.65 11.66 -5.33
N SER A 60 -20.67 12.44 -5.03
CA SER A 60 -21.82 12.64 -5.90
C SER A 60 -21.66 13.87 -6.79
N SER A 61 -22.17 13.80 -8.02
CA SER A 61 -22.29 14.96 -8.92
C SER A 61 -23.21 16.07 -8.39
N LYS A 62 -24.00 15.81 -7.33
CA LYS A 62 -24.85 16.81 -6.66
C LYS A 62 -24.11 17.64 -5.61
N GLY A 63 -22.77 17.55 -5.53
CA GLY A 63 -21.95 18.43 -4.69
C GLY A 63 -21.80 17.99 -3.24
N TYR A 64 -22.00 16.70 -2.96
CA TYR A 64 -21.71 16.10 -1.66
C TYR A 64 -20.86 14.84 -1.81
N GLY A 65 -20.16 14.46 -0.75
CA GLY A 65 -19.54 13.16 -0.62
C GLY A 65 -19.96 12.50 0.68
N VAL A 66 -19.78 11.19 0.77
CA VAL A 66 -20.05 10.43 1.99
C VAL A 66 -18.83 9.59 2.31
N PHE A 67 -18.35 9.74 3.55
CA PHE A 67 -17.32 8.88 4.12
C PHE A 67 -17.97 7.95 5.15
N ILE A 68 -17.83 6.64 4.95
CA ILE A 68 -18.28 5.60 5.87
C ILE A 68 -17.10 5.29 6.80
N ASP A 69 -17.21 5.72 8.05
CA ASP A 69 -16.15 5.68 9.06
C ASP A 69 -16.01 4.28 9.66
N THR A 70 -15.53 3.35 8.83
CA THR A 70 -15.22 1.99 9.24
C THR A 70 -14.03 1.42 8.44
N PRO A 71 -13.12 0.66 9.09
CA PRO A 71 -12.11 -0.12 8.39
C PRO A 71 -12.62 -1.51 7.95
N ASP A 72 -13.83 -1.90 8.37
CA ASP A 72 -14.48 -3.16 7.99
C ASP A 72 -14.75 -3.25 6.49
N ARG A 73 -15.06 -4.46 6.02
CA ARG A 73 -15.59 -4.67 4.68
C ARG A 73 -16.92 -3.91 4.53
N VAL A 74 -17.02 -3.11 3.48
CA VAL A 74 -18.25 -2.40 3.11
C VAL A 74 -18.72 -2.92 1.77
N SER A 75 -19.98 -3.33 1.69
CA SER A 75 -20.64 -3.70 0.44
C SER A 75 -21.58 -2.58 0.02
N LEU A 76 -21.39 -2.05 -1.20
CA LEU A 76 -22.21 -0.99 -1.76
C LEU A 76 -22.96 -1.48 -3.00
N GLU A 77 -24.27 -1.20 -3.03
CA GLU A 77 -25.10 -1.39 -4.22
C GLU A 77 -25.53 -0.01 -4.73
N ILE A 78 -24.95 0.44 -5.84
CA ILE A 78 -25.11 1.82 -6.33
C ILE A 78 -26.03 1.78 -7.53
N GLY A 79 -27.35 1.79 -7.32
CA GLY A 79 -28.30 1.62 -8.42
C GLY A 79 -28.33 0.20 -9.01
N SER A 80 -27.59 -0.75 -8.45
CA SER A 80 -27.47 -2.14 -8.92
C SER A 80 -28.59 -3.03 -8.35
N GLU A 81 -28.91 -2.92 -7.06
CA GLU A 81 -30.06 -3.64 -6.47
C GLU A 81 -31.39 -2.92 -6.74
N ARG A 82 -31.41 -1.60 -6.53
CA ARG A 82 -32.56 -0.73 -6.83
C ARG A 82 -32.06 0.48 -7.60
N CYS A 83 -32.51 0.66 -8.84
CA CYS A 83 -31.95 1.65 -9.79
C CYS A 83 -31.93 3.11 -9.28
N CYS A 84 -32.80 3.47 -8.34
CA CYS A 84 -32.89 4.80 -7.74
C CYS A 84 -32.35 4.88 -6.30
N ARG A 85 -31.57 3.89 -5.84
CA ARG A 85 -31.01 3.86 -4.48
C ARG A 85 -29.52 3.55 -4.48
N LEU A 86 -28.82 4.15 -3.53
CA LEU A 86 -27.47 3.74 -3.13
C LEU A 86 -27.58 3.11 -1.74
N GLN A 87 -27.19 1.83 -1.66
CA GLN A 87 -27.15 1.05 -0.43
C GLN A 87 -25.71 0.90 0.04
N ALA A 88 -25.51 0.96 1.36
CA ALA A 88 -24.30 0.44 1.99
C ALA A 88 -24.68 -0.55 3.09
N SER A 89 -23.94 -1.65 3.17
CA SER A 89 -24.06 -2.65 4.22
C SER A 89 -22.69 -2.98 4.82
N VAL A 90 -22.66 -3.15 6.13
CA VAL A 90 -21.46 -3.48 6.92
C VAL A 90 -21.85 -4.50 7.96
N GLU A 91 -21.04 -5.55 8.12
CA GLU A 91 -21.21 -6.50 9.23
C GLU A 91 -20.90 -5.78 10.56
N GLY A 92 -21.86 -5.73 11.46
CA GLY A 92 -21.73 -5.01 12.72
C GLY A 92 -23.05 -4.58 13.33
N GLN A 93 -22.95 -3.78 14.38
CA GLN A 93 -24.09 -3.25 15.15
C GLN A 93 -24.22 -1.73 15.06
N ARG A 94 -23.26 -1.06 14.41
CA ARG A 94 -23.19 0.40 14.29
C ARG A 94 -22.57 0.78 12.97
N LEU A 95 -23.12 1.82 12.35
CA LEU A 95 -22.58 2.44 11.15
C LEU A 95 -22.51 3.94 11.39
N LYS A 96 -21.39 4.54 10.99
CA LYS A 96 -21.15 5.98 11.16
C LYS A 96 -20.80 6.60 9.83
N TRP A 97 -21.52 7.65 9.47
CA TRP A 97 -21.36 8.38 8.22
C TRP A 97 -20.97 9.82 8.48
N TYR A 98 -20.12 10.34 7.60
CA TYR A 98 -19.93 11.76 7.43
C TYR A 98 -20.45 12.16 6.06
N ILE A 99 -21.50 12.98 6.06
CA ILE A 99 -21.99 13.63 4.85
C ILE A 99 -21.23 14.95 4.72
N ILE A 100 -20.50 15.09 3.63
CA ILE A 100 -19.58 16.20 3.39
C ILE A 100 -20.14 17.02 2.24
N TYR A 101 -20.82 18.11 2.55
CA TYR A 101 -21.38 19.02 1.55
C TYR A 101 -20.32 20.04 1.08
N GLY A 102 -20.28 20.31 -0.23
CA GLY A 102 -19.42 21.33 -0.83
C GLY A 102 -20.24 22.23 -1.76
N GLN A 103 -20.59 23.43 -1.26
CA GLN A 103 -21.42 24.39 -1.99
C GLN A 103 -20.77 24.84 -3.30
N SER A 104 -19.45 24.97 -3.31
CA SER A 104 -18.66 25.36 -4.49
C SER A 104 -18.27 24.18 -5.40
N GLY A 105 -18.72 22.97 -5.08
CA GLY A 105 -18.53 21.77 -5.89
C GLY A 105 -17.53 20.75 -5.31
N PRO A 106 -17.08 19.78 -6.13
CA PRO A 106 -16.39 18.58 -5.66
C PRO A 106 -15.03 18.85 -5.01
N LYS A 107 -14.32 19.92 -5.40
CA LYS A 107 -13.04 20.30 -4.78
C LYS A 107 -13.19 20.65 -3.31
N GLU A 108 -14.29 21.31 -2.93
CA GLU A 108 -14.56 21.66 -1.54
C GLU A 108 -14.88 20.41 -0.71
N VAL A 109 -15.64 19.47 -1.28
CA VAL A 109 -15.90 18.16 -0.67
C VAL A 109 -14.58 17.44 -0.38
N LEU A 110 -13.69 17.35 -1.36
CA LEU A 110 -12.39 16.69 -1.21
C LEU A 110 -11.50 17.41 -0.20
N SER A 111 -11.53 18.75 -0.16
CA SER A 111 -10.80 19.55 0.84
C SER A 111 -11.28 19.22 2.25
N LYS A 112 -12.60 19.22 2.50
CA LYS A 112 -13.19 18.86 3.79
C LYS A 112 -12.93 17.40 4.17
N TYR A 113 -13.03 16.48 3.21
CA TYR A 113 -12.67 15.07 3.41
C TYR A 113 -11.22 14.91 3.84
N SER A 114 -10.29 15.63 3.19
CA SER A 114 -8.86 15.62 3.55
C SER A 114 -8.59 16.25 4.92
N MET A 115 -9.41 17.20 5.38
CA MET A 115 -9.30 17.72 6.76
C MET A 115 -9.65 16.65 7.79
N LEU A 116 -10.66 15.81 7.51
CA LEU A 116 -11.08 14.73 8.39
C LEU A 116 -10.11 13.55 8.37
N THR A 117 -9.70 13.12 7.18
CA THR A 117 -8.96 11.87 6.98
C THR A 117 -7.47 12.06 6.80
N GLY A 118 -6.99 13.30 6.63
CA GLY A 118 -5.58 13.66 6.45
C GLY A 118 -5.29 14.29 5.10
N ARG A 119 -4.53 15.38 5.12
CA ARG A 119 -4.07 16.05 3.89
C ARG A 119 -2.88 15.30 3.29
N PRO A 120 -2.79 15.20 1.96
CA PRO A 120 -1.58 14.73 1.31
C PRO A 120 -0.37 15.58 1.73
N GLY A 121 0.73 14.91 2.07
CA GLY A 121 2.00 15.56 2.39
C GLY A 121 2.59 16.29 1.18
N LYS A 122 3.52 17.21 1.42
CA LYS A 122 4.32 17.82 0.36
C LYS A 122 5.23 16.74 -0.24
N LEU A 123 5.31 16.70 -1.57
CA LEU A 123 6.28 15.88 -2.28
C LEU A 123 7.56 16.69 -2.53
N PRO A 124 8.75 16.10 -2.34
CA PRO A 124 10.01 16.73 -2.68
C PRO A 124 10.15 16.84 -4.21
N ALA A 125 10.85 17.89 -4.68
CA ALA A 125 10.88 18.21 -6.11
C ALA A 125 11.45 17.08 -6.98
N TRP A 126 12.43 16.33 -6.46
CA TRP A 126 13.05 15.19 -7.15
C TRP A 126 12.04 14.08 -7.46
N SER A 127 10.95 13.93 -6.69
CA SER A 127 10.00 12.84 -6.94
C SER A 127 9.23 12.98 -8.26
N PHE A 128 9.19 14.19 -8.83
CA PHE A 128 8.51 14.49 -10.09
C PHE A 128 9.38 14.23 -11.33
N GLY A 129 10.67 13.91 -11.15
CA GLY A 129 11.55 13.53 -12.25
C GLY A 129 11.25 12.14 -12.79
N LEU A 130 12.01 11.70 -13.79
CA LEU A 130 11.84 10.37 -14.38
C LEU A 130 12.33 9.27 -13.43
N TRP A 131 11.48 8.27 -13.21
CA TRP A 131 11.83 7.03 -12.51
C TRP A 131 12.09 5.94 -13.55
N LEU A 132 13.26 5.30 -13.48
CA LEU A 132 13.61 4.15 -14.31
C LEU A 132 13.78 2.93 -13.40
N SER A 133 13.26 1.77 -13.80
CA SER A 133 13.42 0.55 -13.02
C SER A 133 14.24 -0.51 -13.74
N THR A 134 14.72 -1.49 -12.97
CA THR A 134 15.30 -2.73 -13.49
C THR A 134 14.31 -3.57 -14.29
N SER A 135 13.00 -3.28 -14.23
CA SER A 135 11.90 -4.21 -14.50
C SER A 135 11.83 -5.35 -13.46
N PHE A 136 10.82 -6.22 -13.58
CA PHE A 136 10.54 -7.25 -12.57
C PHE A 136 11.42 -8.51 -12.72
N THR A 137 11.18 -9.32 -13.76
CA THR A 137 11.84 -10.65 -13.95
C THR A 137 12.96 -10.64 -14.99
N THR A 138 13.49 -9.47 -15.32
CA THR A 138 14.71 -9.33 -16.11
C THR A 138 15.91 -9.74 -15.26
N ASP A 139 17.00 -10.16 -15.91
CA ASP A 139 18.27 -10.36 -15.22
C ASP A 139 18.97 -8.99 -15.05
N TYR A 140 19.23 -8.58 -13.81
CA TYR A 140 19.96 -7.34 -13.53
C TYR A 140 21.03 -7.53 -12.45
N ASP A 141 22.23 -7.09 -12.80
CA ASP A 141 23.39 -6.96 -11.93
C ASP A 141 23.89 -5.49 -11.98
N GLU A 142 25.01 -5.20 -11.31
CA GLU A 142 25.59 -3.85 -11.35
C GLU A 142 25.87 -3.35 -12.77
N ARG A 143 26.33 -4.23 -13.66
CA ARG A 143 26.69 -3.86 -15.04
C ARG A 143 25.45 -3.53 -15.87
N THR A 144 24.37 -4.30 -15.77
CA THR A 144 23.10 -4.04 -16.47
C THR A 144 22.53 -2.69 -16.04
N VAL A 145 22.53 -2.41 -14.74
CA VAL A 145 22.04 -1.13 -14.19
C VAL A 145 22.87 0.05 -14.70
N THR A 146 24.20 -0.04 -14.60
CA THR A 146 25.09 1.01 -15.10
C THR A 146 24.90 1.22 -16.61
N HIS A 147 24.79 0.15 -17.39
CA HIS A 147 24.57 0.23 -18.83
C HIS A 147 23.29 1.01 -19.17
N PHE A 148 22.15 0.71 -18.54
CA PHE A 148 20.91 1.45 -18.80
C PHE A 148 21.05 2.95 -18.50
N LEU A 149 21.67 3.29 -17.38
CA LEU A 149 21.83 4.69 -16.99
C LEU A 149 22.82 5.44 -17.89
N GLU A 150 23.90 4.78 -18.31
CA GLU A 150 24.84 5.35 -19.28
C GLU A 150 24.19 5.57 -20.64
N GLU A 151 23.35 4.64 -21.10
CA GLU A 151 22.58 4.78 -22.35
C GLU A 151 21.55 5.92 -22.27
N MET A 152 20.89 6.10 -21.13
CA MET A 152 19.98 7.23 -20.88
C MET A 152 20.74 8.56 -20.90
N ARG A 153 21.89 8.61 -20.22
CA ARG A 153 22.79 9.78 -20.23
C ARG A 153 23.29 10.09 -21.64
N ALA A 154 23.74 9.09 -22.41
CA ALA A 154 24.20 9.25 -23.78
C ALA A 154 23.12 9.82 -24.72
N ARG A 155 21.85 9.54 -24.42
CA ARG A 155 20.67 10.09 -25.14
C ARG A 155 20.16 11.40 -24.55
N SER A 156 20.86 11.99 -23.59
CA SER A 156 20.44 13.21 -22.88
C SER A 156 19.07 13.08 -22.20
N VAL A 157 18.73 11.89 -21.71
CA VAL A 157 17.51 11.64 -20.94
C VAL A 157 17.88 11.61 -19.45
N PRO A 158 17.52 12.65 -18.67
CA PRO A 158 17.85 12.69 -17.25
C PRO A 158 17.00 11.67 -16.48
N VAL A 159 17.66 10.79 -15.73
CA VAL A 159 17.02 9.89 -14.77
C VAL A 159 17.16 10.50 -13.39
N GLU A 160 16.04 10.77 -12.73
CA GLU A 160 16.06 11.36 -11.40
C GLU A 160 16.16 10.28 -10.33
N THR A 161 15.34 9.22 -10.46
CA THR A 161 15.32 8.10 -9.52
C THR A 161 15.52 6.77 -10.25
N PHE A 162 16.45 5.96 -9.80
CA PHE A 162 16.58 4.57 -10.26
C PHE A 162 15.98 3.60 -9.24
N HIS A 163 15.14 2.67 -9.71
CA HIS A 163 14.43 1.70 -8.89
C HIS A 163 14.95 0.28 -9.12
N PHE A 164 15.38 -0.37 -8.04
CA PHE A 164 15.67 -1.81 -8.05
C PHE A 164 14.43 -2.60 -7.62
N ASP A 165 13.92 -3.46 -8.50
CA ASP A 165 12.79 -4.35 -8.21
C ASP A 165 13.26 -5.63 -7.49
N CYS A 166 12.35 -6.55 -7.20
CA CYS A 166 12.46 -7.68 -6.27
C CYS A 166 13.82 -8.42 -6.20
N PHE A 167 14.50 -8.68 -7.32
CA PHE A 167 15.76 -9.44 -7.38
C PHE A 167 17.02 -8.67 -6.95
N TRP A 168 16.88 -7.44 -6.44
CA TRP A 168 17.94 -6.88 -5.58
C TRP A 168 18.17 -7.76 -4.33
N LEU A 169 17.14 -8.49 -3.92
CA LEU A 169 17.18 -9.57 -2.94
C LEU A 169 17.36 -10.93 -3.62
N ARG A 170 17.90 -11.90 -2.89
CA ARG A 170 17.97 -13.29 -3.38
C ARG A 170 16.56 -13.87 -3.60
N ALA A 171 16.37 -14.64 -4.67
CA ALA A 171 15.11 -15.34 -4.92
C ALA A 171 14.70 -16.22 -3.71
N PHE A 172 13.39 -16.29 -3.43
CA PHE A 172 12.79 -16.96 -2.25
C PHE A 172 13.09 -16.34 -0.88
N HIS A 173 13.92 -15.30 -0.82
CA HIS A 173 14.27 -14.59 0.42
C HIS A 173 13.48 -13.29 0.62
N TRP A 174 12.49 -12.99 -0.23
CA TRP A 174 11.81 -11.70 -0.19
C TRP A 174 10.87 -11.57 1.02
N CYS A 175 10.86 -10.50 1.81
CA CYS A 175 11.72 -9.32 1.81
C CYS A 175 12.69 -9.32 3.01
N ASP A 176 13.90 -9.88 2.88
CA ASP A 176 14.87 -9.98 3.99
C ASP A 176 15.83 -8.80 4.16
N PHE A 177 15.69 -7.77 3.31
CA PHE A 177 16.43 -6.51 3.35
C PHE A 177 17.94 -6.62 3.07
N VAL A 178 18.42 -7.74 2.51
CA VAL A 178 19.83 -7.95 2.21
C VAL A 178 20.06 -7.98 0.70
N PHE A 179 20.90 -7.07 0.19
CA PHE A 179 21.31 -7.09 -1.21
C PHE A 179 21.97 -8.42 -1.56
N SER A 180 21.55 -9.03 -2.67
CA SER A 180 22.15 -10.26 -3.18
C SER A 180 23.61 -10.02 -3.52
N SER A 181 24.53 -10.61 -2.77
CA SER A 181 25.97 -10.49 -3.05
C SER A 181 26.40 -11.13 -4.37
N GLU A 182 25.54 -11.98 -4.96
CA GLU A 182 25.75 -12.57 -6.27
C GLU A 182 25.60 -11.54 -7.40
N HIS A 183 24.62 -10.63 -7.29
CA HIS A 183 24.34 -9.59 -8.29
C HIS A 183 24.91 -8.23 -7.91
N PHE A 184 25.02 -7.94 -6.61
CA PHE A 184 25.39 -6.66 -6.02
C PHE A 184 26.43 -6.85 -4.88
N PRO A 185 27.65 -7.29 -5.20
CA PRO A 185 28.68 -7.56 -4.19
C PRO A 185 29.12 -6.33 -3.40
N ASP A 186 28.99 -5.13 -3.97
CA ASP A 186 29.28 -3.83 -3.35
C ASP A 186 28.11 -2.85 -3.58
N ALA A 187 26.92 -3.16 -3.05
CA ALA A 187 25.72 -2.36 -3.23
C ALA A 187 25.90 -0.88 -2.80
N ALA A 188 26.56 -0.63 -1.67
CA ALA A 188 26.82 0.73 -1.19
C ALA A 188 27.75 1.50 -2.13
N GLY A 189 28.81 0.86 -2.64
CA GLY A 189 29.69 1.49 -3.62
C GLY A 189 29.01 1.71 -4.96
N GLN A 190 28.16 0.79 -5.42
CA GLN A 190 27.38 0.96 -6.65
C GLN A 190 26.45 2.18 -6.54
N ILE A 191 25.65 2.26 -5.47
CA ILE A 191 24.73 3.38 -5.25
C ILE A 191 25.50 4.70 -5.22
N ARG A 192 26.67 4.73 -4.56
CA ARG A 192 27.53 5.91 -4.51
C ARG A 192 28.06 6.29 -5.90
N ARG A 193 28.62 5.34 -6.66
CA ARG A 193 29.12 5.56 -8.03
C ARG A 193 28.02 6.09 -8.95
N MET A 194 26.80 5.58 -8.83
CA MET A 194 25.64 6.04 -9.59
C MET A 194 25.29 7.50 -9.30
N LYS A 195 25.27 7.90 -8.02
CA LYS A 195 24.98 9.28 -7.61
C LYS A 195 26.10 10.25 -7.95
N GLU A 196 27.34 9.93 -7.57
CA GLU A 196 28.52 10.77 -7.82
C GLU A 196 28.81 10.92 -9.33
N GLY A 197 28.51 9.87 -10.12
CA GLY A 197 28.64 9.88 -11.57
C GLY A 197 27.51 10.63 -12.31
N GLY A 198 26.53 11.17 -11.58
CA GLY A 198 25.38 11.88 -12.14
C GLY A 198 24.48 11.00 -13.02
N LEU A 199 24.46 9.68 -12.77
CA LEU A 199 23.65 8.72 -13.51
C LEU A 199 22.20 8.69 -13.02
N ALA A 200 22.00 8.81 -11.71
CA ALA A 200 20.71 9.04 -11.07
C ALA A 200 20.91 9.81 -9.76
N ASN A 201 19.97 10.68 -9.39
CA ASN A 201 20.07 11.48 -8.16
C ASN A 201 19.59 10.72 -6.93
N LYS A 202 18.62 9.81 -7.12
CA LYS A 202 17.92 9.09 -6.05
C LYS A 202 17.84 7.60 -6.36
N VAL A 203 17.75 6.81 -5.29
CA VAL A 203 17.61 5.35 -5.35
C VAL A 203 16.37 4.91 -4.62
N CYS A 204 15.55 4.13 -5.31
CA CYS A 204 14.41 3.42 -4.76
C CYS A 204 14.71 1.92 -4.74
N VAL A 205 14.31 1.21 -3.69
CA VAL A 205 14.29 -0.26 -3.72
C VAL A 205 12.90 -0.79 -3.38
N TRP A 206 12.58 -1.95 -3.93
CA TRP A 206 11.35 -2.68 -3.65
C TRP A 206 11.38 -3.25 -2.24
N ILE A 207 10.29 -3.09 -1.49
CA ILE A 207 10.05 -3.81 -0.24
C ILE A 207 8.60 -4.28 -0.17
N ASN A 208 8.34 -5.28 0.65
CA ASN A 208 6.99 -5.66 1.02
C ASN A 208 6.92 -6.07 2.51
N PRO A 209 5.73 -6.27 3.07
CA PRO A 209 5.57 -6.60 4.48
C PRO A 209 5.53 -8.12 4.75
N TYR A 210 6.02 -8.94 3.82
CA TYR A 210 6.04 -10.40 3.90
C TYR A 210 7.48 -10.92 3.97
N LEU A 211 7.70 -12.08 4.59
CA LEU A 211 9.01 -12.74 4.67
C LEU A 211 8.90 -14.17 4.15
N GLY A 212 9.68 -14.52 3.13
CA GLY A 212 9.83 -15.89 2.62
C GLY A 212 10.57 -16.79 3.60
N GLN A 213 10.10 -18.02 3.77
CA GLN A 213 10.61 -18.96 4.79
C GLN A 213 12.08 -19.36 4.58
N ALA A 214 12.56 -19.33 3.34
CA ALA A 214 13.93 -19.69 3.00
C ALA A 214 14.96 -18.70 3.58
N SER A 215 14.57 -17.45 3.85
CA SER A 215 15.47 -16.46 4.42
C SER A 215 15.82 -16.77 5.89
N PRO A 216 17.09 -16.64 6.31
CA PRO A 216 17.46 -16.68 7.72
C PRO A 216 16.72 -15.64 8.58
N VAL A 217 16.31 -14.52 7.97
CA VAL A 217 15.56 -13.45 8.65
C VAL A 217 14.16 -13.91 9.06
N PHE A 218 13.54 -14.82 8.29
CA PHE A 218 12.26 -15.42 8.67
C PHE A 218 12.36 -16.15 10.01
N ARG A 219 13.40 -16.98 10.18
CA ARG A 219 13.63 -17.72 11.43
C ARG A 219 13.84 -16.77 12.60
N TYR A 220 14.67 -15.73 12.40
CA TYR A 220 14.91 -14.70 13.41
C TYR A 220 13.61 -14.01 13.87
N ALA A 221 12.76 -13.63 12.91
CA ALA A 221 11.48 -12.96 13.17
C ALA A 221 10.47 -13.91 13.85
N ALA A 222 10.41 -15.17 13.41
CA ALA A 222 9.53 -16.19 13.98
C ALA A 222 9.89 -16.48 15.46
N GLU A 223 11.17 -16.68 15.76
CA GLU A 223 11.67 -16.94 17.13
C GLU A 223 11.37 -15.80 18.11
N ARG A 224 11.30 -14.55 17.60
CA ARG A 224 10.98 -13.35 18.40
C ARG A 224 9.50 -12.99 18.42
N GLY A 225 8.66 -13.76 17.73
CA GLY A 225 7.22 -13.48 17.65
C GLY A 225 6.88 -12.21 16.86
N TYR A 226 7.69 -11.86 15.86
CA TYR A 226 7.46 -10.70 14.99
C TYR A 226 6.54 -10.98 13.81
N LEU A 227 6.16 -12.25 13.60
CA LEU A 227 5.27 -12.68 12.52
C LEU A 227 3.87 -12.94 13.05
N LEU A 228 2.87 -12.65 12.22
CA LEU A 228 1.46 -12.92 12.46
C LEU A 228 1.26 -14.42 12.75
N LYS A 229 0.46 -14.70 13.78
CA LYS A 229 0.22 -16.07 14.23
C LYS A 229 -1.18 -16.53 13.90
N ARG A 230 -1.33 -17.86 13.84
CA ARG A 230 -2.61 -18.54 13.92
C ARG A 230 -3.12 -18.55 15.36
N LYS A 231 -4.40 -18.86 15.54
CA LYS A 231 -5.00 -18.98 16.89
C LYS A 231 -4.38 -20.11 17.73
N ASN A 232 -3.80 -21.11 17.08
CA ASN A 232 -3.08 -22.20 17.75
C ASN A 232 -1.64 -21.82 18.19
N GLY A 233 -1.15 -20.63 17.82
CA GLY A 233 0.17 -20.12 18.17
C GLY A 233 1.26 -20.30 17.11
N ASP A 234 0.99 -21.08 16.06
CA ASP A 234 1.91 -21.24 14.93
C ASP A 234 2.01 -19.96 14.11
N VAL A 235 3.11 -19.77 13.36
CA VAL A 235 3.21 -18.67 12.40
C VAL A 235 2.21 -18.92 11.27
N TRP A 236 1.44 -17.90 10.90
CA TRP A 236 0.58 -17.99 9.72
C TRP A 236 1.43 -17.98 8.46
N GLN A 237 1.23 -18.97 7.58
CA GLN A 237 2.00 -19.16 6.36
C GLN A 237 1.15 -19.67 5.19
N TRP A 238 1.60 -19.39 3.97
CA TRP A 238 1.12 -19.91 2.69
C TRP A 238 2.16 -19.71 1.56
N ASP A 239 1.85 -20.11 0.32
CA ASP A 239 2.81 -20.18 -0.78
C ASP A 239 2.50 -19.27 -1.99
N LEU A 240 1.59 -18.28 -1.87
CA LEU A 240 1.11 -17.53 -3.04
C LEU A 240 2.13 -16.57 -3.68
N TRP A 241 3.14 -16.11 -2.93
CA TRP A 241 4.15 -15.16 -3.43
C TRP A 241 5.57 -15.60 -3.10
N GLN A 242 5.83 -16.03 -1.86
CA GLN A 242 7.03 -16.77 -1.50
C GLN A 242 6.60 -18.04 -0.79
N THR A 243 7.35 -19.12 -0.99
CA THR A 243 7.12 -20.40 -0.30
C THR A 243 7.23 -20.21 1.21
N GLY A 244 6.20 -20.65 1.93
CA GLY A 244 6.09 -20.53 3.39
C GLY A 244 6.10 -19.09 3.89
N MET A 245 5.61 -18.11 3.13
CA MET A 245 5.75 -16.72 3.56
C MET A 245 4.91 -16.40 4.80
N GLY A 246 5.50 -15.62 5.72
CA GLY A 246 4.83 -15.03 6.88
C GLY A 246 4.60 -13.54 6.69
N ILE A 247 3.72 -12.96 7.52
CA ILE A 247 3.39 -11.54 7.51
C ILE A 247 3.96 -10.90 8.77
N VAL A 248 4.58 -9.72 8.64
CA VAL A 248 5.07 -8.97 9.81
C VAL A 248 3.89 -8.50 10.66
N ASP A 249 3.92 -8.79 11.96
CA ASP A 249 2.87 -8.36 12.88
C ASP A 249 3.08 -6.90 13.30
N ILE A 250 2.47 -5.97 12.56
CA ILE A 250 2.55 -4.52 12.82
C ILE A 250 1.93 -4.10 14.16
N THR A 251 1.15 -4.96 14.81
CA THR A 251 0.55 -4.68 16.13
C THR A 251 1.54 -4.96 17.26
N ASN A 252 2.62 -5.69 16.98
CA ASN A 252 3.74 -5.89 17.87
C ASN A 252 4.72 -4.69 17.77
N PRO A 253 4.87 -3.85 18.82
CA PRO A 253 5.80 -2.73 18.80
C PRO A 253 7.25 -3.15 18.51
N ALA A 254 7.70 -4.28 19.05
CA ALA A 254 9.05 -4.78 18.82
C ALA A 254 9.27 -5.24 17.36
N ALA A 255 8.23 -5.77 16.71
CA ALA A 255 8.28 -6.11 15.29
C ALA A 255 8.38 -4.85 14.42
N ARG A 256 7.65 -3.78 14.76
CA ARG A 256 7.76 -2.48 14.08
C ARG A 256 9.16 -1.89 14.21
N ASP A 257 9.69 -1.86 15.43
CA ASP A 257 11.04 -1.32 15.70
C ASP A 257 12.11 -2.12 14.95
N TRP A 258 11.98 -3.44 14.93
CA TRP A 258 12.85 -4.33 14.16
C TRP A 258 12.75 -4.05 12.65
N TYR A 259 11.54 -3.97 12.09
CA TYR A 259 11.33 -3.68 10.67
C TYR A 259 11.93 -2.33 10.29
N VAL A 260 11.71 -1.28 11.09
CA VAL A 260 12.34 0.04 10.90
C VAL A 260 13.86 -0.05 10.99
N GLY A 261 14.40 -0.89 11.87
CA GLY A 261 15.83 -1.19 11.94
C GLY A 261 16.37 -1.76 10.63
N CYS A 262 15.64 -2.68 9.99
CA CYS A 262 15.98 -3.20 8.66
C CYS A 262 15.95 -2.10 7.59
N LEU A 263 14.94 -1.21 7.61
CA LEU A 263 14.88 -0.09 6.65
C LEU A 263 16.06 0.87 6.81
N LYS A 264 16.46 1.16 8.06
CA LYS A 264 17.62 2.03 8.35
C LYS A 264 18.91 1.49 7.73
N GLN A 265 19.11 0.18 7.72
CA GLN A 265 20.26 -0.43 7.05
C GLN A 265 20.28 -0.12 5.55
N LEU A 266 19.12 -0.10 4.88
CA LEU A 266 19.03 0.30 3.47
C LEU A 266 19.37 1.78 3.28
N PHE A 267 18.92 2.64 4.19
CA PHE A 267 19.24 4.07 4.13
C PHE A 267 20.74 4.33 4.33
N ASP A 268 21.41 3.52 5.15
CA ASP A 268 22.86 3.59 5.36
C ASP A 268 23.66 3.17 4.10
N LEU A 269 23.09 2.30 3.25
CA LEU A 269 23.64 1.98 1.92
C LEU A 269 23.42 3.10 0.89
N GLY A 270 22.58 4.09 1.21
CA GLY A 270 22.29 5.22 0.33
C GLY A 270 20.96 5.13 -0.44
N VAL A 271 20.06 4.21 -0.09
CA VAL A 271 18.69 4.17 -0.63
C VAL A 271 17.89 5.38 -0.12
N ASP A 272 17.27 6.18 -1.00
CA ASP A 272 16.56 7.41 -0.62
C ASP A 272 15.05 7.24 -0.42
N THR A 273 14.45 6.21 -1.01
CA THR A 273 13.00 5.96 -0.98
C THR A 273 12.69 4.49 -1.21
N LEU A 274 11.44 4.09 -0.99
CA LEU A 274 11.02 2.70 -0.96
C LEU A 274 9.70 2.52 -1.72
N LYS A 275 9.64 1.51 -2.58
CA LYS A 275 8.39 1.03 -3.18
C LYS A 275 7.74 0.09 -2.16
N THR A 276 6.67 0.55 -1.52
CA THR A 276 5.89 -0.20 -0.55
C THR A 276 4.88 -1.08 -1.27
N ASP A 277 5.35 -2.23 -1.74
CA ASP A 277 4.56 -3.17 -2.50
C ASP A 277 3.75 -4.10 -1.59
N PHE A 278 2.69 -4.70 -2.13
CA PHE A 278 1.72 -5.53 -1.42
C PHE A 278 1.03 -4.84 -0.23
N GLY A 279 0.49 -5.63 0.71
CA GLY A 279 -0.30 -5.18 1.85
C GLY A 279 -1.80 -5.35 1.70
N GLU A 280 -2.27 -5.99 0.63
CA GLU A 280 -3.70 -6.24 0.38
C GLU A 280 -4.19 -7.56 0.99
N ARG A 281 -3.44 -8.65 0.75
CA ARG A 281 -3.85 -10.03 1.08
C ARG A 281 -3.61 -10.40 2.55
N ILE A 282 -4.18 -9.64 3.47
CA ILE A 282 -4.05 -9.86 4.91
C ILE A 282 -5.12 -10.84 5.39
N PRO A 283 -4.75 -11.95 6.06
CA PRO A 283 -5.70 -12.97 6.47
C PRO A 283 -6.62 -12.48 7.60
N VAL A 284 -7.87 -12.95 7.57
CA VAL A 284 -8.88 -12.68 8.60
C VAL A 284 -9.29 -13.93 9.36
N THR A 285 -9.10 -15.09 8.75
CA THR A 285 -9.54 -16.38 9.27
C THR A 285 -8.40 -17.06 10.01
N ASP A 286 -8.70 -17.58 11.20
CA ASP A 286 -7.76 -18.38 12.01
C ASP A 286 -6.43 -17.65 12.31
N VAL A 287 -6.47 -16.33 12.47
CA VAL A 287 -5.31 -15.53 12.87
C VAL A 287 -5.52 -14.82 14.20
N GLN A 288 -4.40 -14.51 14.85
CA GLN A 288 -4.32 -13.77 16.10
C GLN A 288 -3.15 -12.79 15.99
N TRP A 289 -3.47 -11.50 15.95
CA TRP A 289 -2.49 -10.43 16.08
C TRP A 289 -1.90 -10.41 17.50
N HIS A 290 -0.69 -9.88 17.63
CA HIS A 290 0.00 -9.68 18.90
C HIS A 290 -0.84 -8.84 19.86
N ASP A 291 -1.41 -7.73 19.38
CA ASP A 291 -2.48 -7.04 20.08
C ASP A 291 -3.79 -7.85 19.95
N ARG A 292 -4.24 -8.42 21.07
CA ARG A 292 -5.40 -9.30 21.10
C ARG A 292 -6.73 -8.57 20.93
N ASP A 293 -6.75 -7.26 21.12
CA ASP A 293 -7.95 -6.43 20.96
C ASP A 293 -8.19 -6.04 19.49
N VAL A 294 -7.23 -6.33 18.60
CA VAL A 294 -7.37 -6.11 17.16
C VAL A 294 -8.25 -7.17 16.52
N ASP A 295 -9.34 -6.71 15.91
CA ASP A 295 -10.17 -7.52 15.03
C ASP A 295 -9.46 -7.77 13.68
N PRO A 296 -9.21 -9.04 13.30
CA PRO A 296 -8.59 -9.36 12.01
C PRO A 296 -9.33 -8.81 10.79
N ALA A 297 -10.68 -8.78 10.81
CA ALA A 297 -11.47 -8.28 9.69
C ALA A 297 -11.22 -6.79 9.46
N ARG A 298 -11.12 -6.02 10.55
CA ARG A 298 -10.81 -4.58 10.53
C ARG A 298 -9.36 -4.31 10.15
N MET A 299 -8.46 -5.20 10.54
CA MET A 299 -7.05 -5.06 10.22
C MET A 299 -6.76 -5.33 8.75
N HIS A 300 -7.59 -6.08 8.02
CA HIS A 300 -7.34 -6.42 6.62
C HIS A 300 -7.02 -5.19 5.74
N ASN A 301 -7.95 -4.24 5.65
CA ASN A 301 -7.72 -2.98 4.91
C ASN A 301 -6.75 -2.06 5.68
N TYR A 302 -6.86 -2.03 7.01
CA TYR A 302 -6.14 -1.08 7.85
C TYR A 302 -4.64 -1.37 7.97
N TYR A 303 -4.22 -2.60 7.66
CA TYR A 303 -2.82 -2.98 7.59
C TYR A 303 -2.05 -2.12 6.58
N ALA A 304 -2.64 -1.84 5.41
CA ALA A 304 -2.04 -0.98 4.40
C ALA A 304 -1.77 0.44 4.93
N PHE A 305 -2.63 0.98 5.80
CA PHE A 305 -2.37 2.27 6.44
C PHE A 305 -1.13 2.20 7.33
N TRP A 306 -1.08 1.22 8.23
CA TRP A 306 0.03 1.09 9.18
C TRP A 306 1.35 0.74 8.52
N TYR A 307 1.35 -0.13 7.51
CA TYR A 307 2.54 -0.48 6.75
C TYR A 307 3.13 0.76 6.08
N ASN A 308 2.32 1.50 5.32
CA ASN A 308 2.79 2.72 4.66
C ASN A 308 3.19 3.80 5.66
N LYS A 309 2.46 3.95 6.78
CA LYS A 309 2.81 4.87 7.86
C LYS A 309 4.20 4.56 8.42
N LEU A 310 4.47 3.30 8.74
CA LEU A 310 5.72 2.85 9.34
C LEU A 310 6.92 3.18 8.44
N VAL A 311 6.79 2.90 7.14
CA VAL A 311 7.85 3.18 6.15
C VAL A 311 8.02 4.68 5.93
N TYR A 312 6.92 5.43 5.82
CA TYR A 312 6.94 6.87 5.64
C TYR A 312 7.61 7.59 6.81
N GLU A 313 7.24 7.23 8.05
CA GLU A 313 7.84 7.81 9.26
C GLU A 313 9.33 7.47 9.36
N ALA A 314 9.75 6.27 8.95
CA ALA A 314 11.17 5.91 8.90
C ALA A 314 11.97 6.79 7.91
N LEU A 315 11.39 7.11 6.75
CA LEU A 315 11.99 8.03 5.76
C LEU A 315 12.02 9.47 6.27
N GLU A 316 10.92 9.98 6.84
CA GLU A 316 10.86 11.33 7.45
C GLU A 316 11.94 11.47 8.53
N HIS A 317 12.11 10.46 9.38
CA HIS A 317 13.14 10.45 10.43
C HIS A 317 14.57 10.47 9.86
N ARG A 318 14.80 9.86 8.69
CA ARG A 318 16.14 9.76 8.08
C ARG A 318 16.53 10.97 7.25
N TYR A 319 15.58 11.53 6.49
CA TYR A 319 15.84 12.55 5.47
C TYR A 319 15.27 13.93 5.84
N GLY A 320 14.44 14.02 6.88
CA GLY A 320 13.81 15.25 7.32
C GLY A 320 12.40 15.41 6.76
N SER A 321 11.68 16.37 7.34
CA SER A 321 10.27 16.56 7.03
C SER A 321 10.06 17.11 5.62
N GLY A 322 9.16 16.46 4.87
CA GLY A 322 8.83 16.78 3.48
C GLY A 322 9.75 16.14 2.44
N GLU A 323 10.71 15.32 2.87
CA GLU A 323 11.60 14.56 1.97
C GLU A 323 11.17 13.11 1.77
N ALA A 324 10.23 12.62 2.58
CA ALA A 324 9.72 11.25 2.48
C ALA A 324 8.75 11.09 1.31
N VAL A 325 9.01 10.05 0.51
CA VAL A 325 8.20 9.62 -0.63
C VAL A 325 8.11 8.11 -0.58
N LEU A 326 6.94 7.56 -0.86
CA LEU A 326 6.76 6.12 -1.09
C LEU A 326 6.41 5.85 -2.55
N PHE A 327 6.43 4.59 -2.95
CA PHE A 327 5.74 4.16 -4.17
C PHE A 327 4.80 3.00 -3.79
N ALA A 328 3.59 3.35 -3.33
CA ALA A 328 2.74 2.41 -2.58
C ALA A 328 1.64 1.78 -3.44
N ARG A 329 1.47 0.46 -3.27
CA ARG A 329 0.45 -0.32 -4.00
C ARG A 329 -0.89 -0.41 -3.29
N ALA A 330 -0.89 -0.73 -1.99
CA ALA A 330 -2.10 -0.85 -1.18
C ALA A 330 -2.42 0.45 -0.43
N ALA A 331 -3.72 0.74 -0.24
CA ALA A 331 -4.17 1.90 0.53
C ALA A 331 -5.52 1.67 1.20
N THR A 332 -5.81 2.49 2.21
CA THR A 332 -7.15 2.65 2.78
C THR A 332 -7.37 4.13 3.17
N ALA A 333 -8.51 4.45 3.77
CA ALA A 333 -8.81 5.82 4.17
C ALA A 333 -7.71 6.38 5.10
N GLY A 334 -7.18 7.55 4.74
CA GLY A 334 -6.11 8.23 5.48
C GLY A 334 -4.70 7.91 4.98
N THR A 335 -4.49 6.87 4.18
CA THR A 335 -3.17 6.53 3.62
C THR A 335 -2.63 7.65 2.71
N GLN A 336 -3.50 8.52 2.16
CA GLN A 336 -3.05 9.66 1.34
C GLN A 336 -2.11 10.64 2.05
N ARG A 337 -2.01 10.58 3.39
CA ARG A 337 -1.05 11.34 4.20
C ARG A 337 0.41 11.02 3.87
N PHE A 338 0.67 9.86 3.27
CA PHE A 338 2.01 9.31 3.02
C PHE A 338 2.30 9.29 1.51
N PRO A 339 2.54 10.44 0.86
CA PRO A 339 2.35 10.63 -0.59
C PRO A 339 3.25 9.78 -1.51
N LEU A 340 2.74 9.68 -2.76
CA LEU A 340 2.96 8.67 -3.84
C LEU A 340 2.35 7.28 -3.56
N VAL A 341 1.12 7.27 -3.06
CA VAL A 341 0.25 6.08 -2.91
C VAL A 341 -0.60 5.81 -4.16
N SER A 342 -0.09 6.13 -5.35
CA SER A 342 -0.84 6.00 -6.60
C SER A 342 0.05 5.44 -7.70
N TRP A 343 0.36 4.16 -7.60
CA TRP A 343 0.81 3.38 -8.75
C TRP A 343 -0.26 2.35 -9.12
N PRO A 344 -0.91 2.48 -10.29
CA PRO A 344 -1.65 1.39 -10.90
C PRO A 344 -0.64 0.45 -11.56
N PHE A 345 -0.59 -0.81 -11.15
CA PHE A 345 0.14 -1.85 -11.89
C PHE A 345 -0.32 -1.85 -13.36
N SER A 346 0.61 -1.88 -14.31
CA SER A 346 0.32 -2.19 -15.72
C SER A 346 0.60 -3.65 -16.01
#